data_AF-A0A969V1M9-F1
#
_entry.id   AF-A0A969V1M9-F1
#
_cell.length_a   1.000
_cell.length_b   1.000
_cell.length_c   1.000
_cell.angle_alpha   90.00
_cell.angle_beta   90.00
_cell.angle_gamma   90.00
#
_symmetry.space_group_name_H-M   'P 1'
#
loop_
_entity.id
_entity.type
_entity.pdbx_description
1 polymer ?
#
loop_
_entity_poly.entity_id
_entity_poly.type
_entity_poly.pdbx_seq_one_letter_code
_entity_poly.pdbx_strand_id
1 'polypeptide(L)' 'MHYLRIYQLQDEGYGEVDSSPTFPLVPKDWLYEFLAIAKRNERIAVKELRSRFQSDSGSINPASDN' A
#
# COMPACT_ATOMS: atom_id res chain seq x y z
N MET A 1 -0.14 11.18 -16.96
CA MET A 1 -0.42 10.40 -15.73
C MET A 1 -1.06 11.35 -14.74
N HIS A 2 -2.29 11.09 -14.32
CA HIS A 2 -2.91 11.84 -13.21
C HIS A 2 -2.53 11.11 -11.92
N TYR A 3 -1.64 11.70 -11.12
CA TYR A 3 -1.34 11.21 -9.79
C TYR A 3 -2.54 11.49 -8.89
N LEU A 4 -3.08 10.46 -8.24
CA LEU A 4 -4.12 10.67 -7.25
C LEU A 4 -3.49 11.43 -6.07
N ARG A 5 -4.26 12.33 -5.46
CA ARG A 5 -3.85 13.07 -4.27
C ARG A 5 -4.54 12.44 -3.08
N ILE A 6 -3.80 12.22 -2.00
CA ILE A 6 -4.34 11.65 -0.77
C ILE A 6 -4.59 12.82 0.16
N TYR A 7 -5.80 12.89 0.72
CA TYR A 7 -6.16 13.94 1.68
C TYR A 7 -6.49 13.31 3.02
N GLN A 8 -6.04 13.94 4.10
CA GLN A 8 -6.35 13.57 5.47
C GLN A 8 -6.96 14.76 6.21
N LEU A 9 -7.95 14.50 7.07
CA LEU A 9 -8.49 15.51 7.97
C LEU A 9 -7.44 15.88 9.02
N GLN A 10 -7.08 17.15 9.08
CA GLN A 10 -6.20 17.78 10.06
C GLN A 10 -6.97 18.95 10.68
N ASP A 11 -7.16 18.92 12.00
CA ASP A 11 -7.98 19.86 12.77
C ASP A 11 -9.37 20.09 12.14
N GLU A 12 -9.55 21.15 11.35
CA GLU A 12 -10.82 21.51 10.70
C GLU A 12 -10.76 21.47 9.16
N GLY A 13 -9.69 20.93 8.56
CA GLY A 13 -9.47 20.95 7.12
C GLY A 13 -8.84 19.68 6.54
N TYR A 14 -8.96 19.49 5.22
CA TYR A 14 -8.29 18.39 4.51
C TYR A 14 -6.95 18.86 3.94
N GLY A 15 -5.85 18.30 4.46
CA GLY A 15 -4.50 18.52 3.95
C GLY A 15 -4.06 17.40 3.00
N GLU A 16 -3.31 17.74 1.95
CA GLU A 16 -2.68 16.74 1.07
C GLU A 16 -1.52 16.06 1.82
N VAL A 17 -1.47 14.73 1.76
CA VAL A 17 -0.47 13.91 2.43
C VAL A 17 0.16 12.92 1.45
N ASP A 18 1.41 12.54 1.72
CA ASP A 18 2.15 11.61 0.87
C ASP A 18 1.77 10.15 1.10
N SER A 19 1.22 9.84 2.28
CA SER A 19 0.89 8.48 2.72
C SER A 19 -0.57 8.38 3.13
N SER A 20 -1.24 7.29 2.74
CA SER A 20 -2.61 7.03 3.19
C SER A 20 -2.62 6.72 4.69
N PRO A 21 -3.41 7.43 5.50
CA PRO A 21 -3.57 7.07 6.91
C PRO A 21 -4.25 5.70 7.10
N THR A 22 -5.02 5.24 6.11
CA THR A 22 -5.63 3.90 6.10
C THR A 22 -4.61 2.80 5.82
N PHE A 23 -3.57 3.12 5.06
CA PHE A 23 -2.51 2.18 4.69
C PHE A 23 -1.13 2.78 4.95
N PRO A 24 -0.76 3.05 6.21
CA PRO A 24 0.46 3.79 6.54
C PRO A 24 1.75 3.04 6.18
N LEU A 25 1.65 1.72 6.02
CA LEU A 25 2.76 0.83 5.68
C LEU A 25 2.84 0.53 4.17
N VAL A 26 1.92 1.07 3.37
CA VAL A 26 1.84 0.80 1.92
C VAL A 26 2.34 2.04 1.18
N PRO A 27 3.48 1.96 0.46
CA PRO A 27 3.93 3.05 -0.38
C PRO A 27 2.87 3.44 -1.41
N LYS A 28 2.73 4.75 -1.65
CA LYS A 28 1.77 5.34 -2.59
C LYS A 28 1.89 4.75 -4.00
N ASP A 29 3.11 4.48 -4.45
CA ASP A 29 3.38 3.88 -5.76
C ASP A 29 2.81 2.47 -5.87
N TRP A 30 2.91 1.66 -4.81
CA TRP A 30 2.32 0.33 -4.80
C TRP A 30 0.79 0.38 -4.90
N LEU A 31 0.15 1.31 -4.18
CA LEU A 31 -1.29 1.50 -4.29
C LEU A 31 -1.68 1.83 -5.74
N TYR A 32 -0.91 2.67 -6.44
CA TYR A 32 -1.20 3.01 -7.84
C TYR A 32 -0.95 1.87 -8.82
N GLU A 33 0.12 1.11 -8.64
CA GLU A 33 0.35 -0.12 -9.42
C GLU A 33 -0.83 -1.09 -9.25
N PHE A 34 -1.25 -1.34 -8.01
CA PHE A 34 -2.38 -2.20 -7.71
C PHE A 34 -3.67 -1.71 -8.37
N LEU A 35 -4.00 -0.41 -8.24
CA LEU A 35 -5.20 0.17 -8.84
C LEU A 35 -5.14 0.12 -10.38
N ALA A 36 -3.97 0.34 -10.98
CA ALA A 36 -3.78 0.25 -12.43
C ALA A 36 -4.01 -1.17 -12.96
N ILE A 37 -3.56 -2.19 -12.22
CA ILE A 37 -3.79 -3.60 -12.56
C ILE A 37 -5.26 -3.95 -12.33
N ALA A 38 -5.84 -3.57 -11.18
CA ALA A 38 -7.23 -3.87 -10.82
C ALA A 38 -8.22 -3.29 -11.85
N LYS A 39 -7.96 -2.08 -12.36
CA LYS A 39 -8.77 -1.45 -13.42
C LYS A 39 -8.80 -2.28 -14.71
N ARG A 40 -7.76 -3.08 -14.99
CA ARG A 40 -7.67 -3.95 -16.16
C ARG A 40 -8.15 -5.37 -15.86
N ASN A 41 -7.77 -5.93 -14.72
CA ASN A 41 -8.09 -7.28 -14.29
C ASN A 41 -7.97 -7.44 -12.77
N GLU A 42 -9.11 -7.44 -12.09
CA GLU A 42 -9.21 -7.58 -10.65
C GLU A 42 -8.60 -8.90 -10.12
N ARG A 43 -8.81 -10.02 -10.84
CA ARG A 43 -8.28 -11.33 -10.40
C ARG A 43 -6.76 -11.36 -10.37
N ILE A 44 -6.11 -10.72 -11.35
CA ILE A 44 -4.65 -10.60 -11.40
C ILE A 44 -4.17 -9.69 -10.25
N ALA A 45 -4.83 -8.55 -10.04
CA ALA A 45 -4.48 -7.63 -8.97
C ALA A 45 -4.49 -8.29 -7.59
N VAL A 46 -5.52 -9.11 -7.30
CA VAL A 46 -5.61 -9.86 -6.03
C VAL A 46 -4.52 -10.92 -5.91
N LYS A 47 -4.15 -11.61 -7.01
CA LYS A 47 -3.07 -12.60 -7.00
C LYS A 47 -1.72 -11.95 -6.68
N GLU A 48 -1.42 -10.83 -7.31
CA GLU A 48 -0.18 -10.07 -7.06
C GLU A 48 -0.13 -9.51 -5.64
N LEU A 49 -1.24 -8.96 -5.15
CA LEU A 49 -1.36 -8.48 -3.77
C LEU A 49 -0.96 -9.58 -2.78
N ARG A 50 -1.56 -10.78 -2.92
CA ARG A 50 -1.25 -11.93 -2.05
C ARG A 50 0.21 -12.35 -2.14
N SER A 51 0.78 -12.41 -3.35
CA SER A 51 2.18 -12.79 -3.55
C SER A 51 3.13 -11.82 -2.84
N ARG A 52 2.84 -10.52 -2.86
CA ARG A 52 3.66 -9.50 -2.18
C ARG A 52 3.61 -9.64 -0.66
N PHE A 53 2.43 -9.81 -0.07
CA PHE A 53 2.29 -10.03 1.39
C PHE A 53 2.94 -11.33 1.88
N GLN A 54 2.96 -12.38 1.06
CA GLN A 54 3.63 -13.65 1.39
C GLN A 54 5.16 -13.54 1.30
N SER A 55 5.68 -12.63 0.47
CA SER A 55 7.12 -12.39 0.35
C SER A 55 7.64 -11.51 1.50
N ASP A 56 6.80 -10.60 2.01
CA ASP A 56 7.14 -9.67 3.10
C ASP A 56 7.08 -10.32 4.50
N SER A 57 6.44 -11.49 4.63
CA SER A 57 6.35 -12.25 5.89
C SER A 57 7.64 -13.03 6.25
N GLY A 58 8.74 -12.82 5.51
CA GLY A 58 10.00 -13.55 5.65
C GLY A 58 11.10 -12.88 6.51
N SER A 59 10.86 -11.70 7.11
CA SER A 59 11.88 -11.00 7.91
C SER A 59 11.43 -10.73 9.35
N ILE A 60 11.02 -11.76 10.09
CA ILE A 60 11.14 -11.76 11.55
C ILE A 60 12.48 -12.41 11.89
N ASN A 61 13.44 -11.58 12.31
CA ASN A 61 14.75 -12.03 12.77
C ASN A 61 14.62 -13.17 13.80
N PRO A 62 15.36 -14.28 13.67
CA PRO A 62 15.54 -15.21 14.78
C PRO A 62 16.43 -14.52 15.82
N ALA A 63 15.80 -13.79 16.75
CA ALA A 63 16.47 -13.37 17.96
C ALA A 63 16.73 -14.63 18.80
N SER A 64 18.02 -15.00 18.86
CA SER A 64 18.72 -15.34 20.08
C SER A 64 17.97 -16.27 21.05
N ASP A 65 18.21 -17.58 20.93
CA ASP A 65 18.16 -18.45 22.12
C ASP A 65 19.53 -19.10 22.31
N ASN A 66 20.00 -18.94 23.54
CA ASN A 66 21.32 -19.21 24.09
C ASN A 66 21.60 -20.70 24.29
#